data_AF-A0A9D7B8Y6-F1
#
_entry.id   AF-A0A9D7B8Y6-F1
#
_cell.length_a   1.000
_cell.length_b   1.000
_cell.length_c   1.000
_cell.angle_alpha   90.00
_cell.angle_beta   90.00
_cell.angle_gamma   90.00
#
_symmetry.space_group_name_H-M   'P 1'
#
loop_
_entity.id
_entity.type
_entity.pdbx_description
1 polymer ?
#
loop_
_entity_poly.entity_id
_entity_poly.type
_entity_poly.pdbx_seq_one_letter_code
_entity_poly.pdbx_strand_id
1 'polypeptide(L)'
;MIIGAPFFDNGQLDEGAVFVYHGSATGISSFSNWSAEGNQAIARFGQSVSTAGDLNGDGFSDVIIGAPFYDSGQANEGAAFVYFGSATGIVVRMTVSCWKDRTGSAHNLDSR
;
A
#
# COMPACT_ATOMS: atom_id res chain seq x y z
N MET A 1 -9.83 1.92 -10.30
CA MET A 1 -9.24 0.58 -10.50
C MET A 1 -7.87 0.58 -9.84
N ILE A 2 -7.52 -0.50 -9.14
CA ILE A 2 -6.25 -0.69 -8.45
C ILE A 2 -5.66 -1.99 -9.00
N ILE A 3 -4.40 -2.00 -9.42
CA ILE A 3 -3.72 -3.16 -10.00
C ILE A 3 -2.40 -3.37 -9.24
N GLY A 4 -2.19 -4.57 -8.72
CA GLY A 4 -0.92 -5.01 -8.17
C GLY A 4 -0.06 -5.72 -9.22
N ALA A 5 1.23 -5.47 -9.20
CA ALA A 5 2.25 -6.06 -10.05
C ALA A 5 3.43 -6.55 -9.18
N PRO A 6 3.28 -7.67 -8.43
CA PRO A 6 4.26 -8.12 -7.44
C PRO A 6 5.62 -8.55 -8.00
N PHE A 7 5.73 -8.77 -9.31
CA PHE A 7 6.97 -9.15 -10.02
C PHE A 7 7.43 -8.02 -10.95
N PHE A 8 7.36 -6.78 -10.45
CA PHE A 8 7.83 -5.59 -11.14
C PHE A 8 9.20 -5.18 -10.60
N ASP A 9 10.12 -4.88 -11.51
CA ASP A 9 11.50 -4.51 -11.22
C ASP A 9 11.75 -3.04 -11.64
N ASN A 10 12.17 -2.17 -10.73
CA ASN A 10 12.59 -0.78 -11.05
C ASN A 10 13.92 -0.39 -10.38
N GLY A 11 14.83 -1.35 -10.31
CA GLY A 11 16.14 -1.21 -9.66
C GLY A 11 16.33 -2.20 -8.50
N GLN A 12 15.28 -2.84 -8.04
CA GLN A 12 15.33 -4.06 -7.24
C GLN A 12 14.56 -5.19 -7.94
N LEU A 13 14.96 -6.45 -7.71
CA LEU A 13 14.33 -7.64 -8.29
C LEU A 13 13.11 -8.05 -7.45
N ASP A 14 11.97 -8.37 -8.06
CA ASP A 14 10.73 -8.80 -7.39
C ASP A 14 10.26 -7.81 -6.30
N GLU A 15 10.59 -6.52 -6.43
CA GLU A 15 10.18 -5.50 -5.44
C GLU A 15 8.67 -5.25 -5.48
N GLY A 16 8.09 -5.28 -6.68
CA GLY A 16 6.68 -5.13 -6.93
C GLY A 16 6.19 -3.68 -6.94
N ALA A 17 5.08 -3.45 -7.64
CA ALA A 17 4.45 -2.15 -7.76
C ALA A 17 2.92 -2.24 -7.65
N VAL A 18 2.29 -1.09 -7.39
CA VAL A 18 0.84 -0.90 -7.49
C VAL A 18 0.54 0.32 -8.35
N PHE A 19 -0.44 0.19 -9.25
CA PHE A 19 -0.91 1.22 -10.15
C PHE A 19 -2.39 1.49 -9.95
N VAL A 20 -2.77 2.77 -9.90
CA VAL A 20 -4.15 3.21 -9.70
C VAL A 20 -4.62 4.03 -10.90
N TYR A 21 -5.75 3.62 -11.47
CA TYR A 21 -6.38 4.24 -12.62
C TYR A 21 -7.79 4.71 -12.25
N HIS A 22 -8.05 6.00 -12.42
CA HIS A 22 -9.34 6.60 -12.15
C HIS A 22 -10.35 6.22 -13.24
N GLY A 23 -11.60 6.03 -12.83
CA GLY A 23 -12.74 5.88 -13.73
C GLY A 23 -13.37 7.23 -14.06
N SER A 24 -14.02 7.31 -15.21
CA SER A 24 -14.74 8.47 -15.72
C SER A 24 -15.98 8.02 -16.50
N ALA A 25 -16.88 8.94 -16.84
CA ALA A 25 -18.03 8.64 -17.71
C ALA A 25 -17.63 8.13 -19.11
N THR A 26 -16.38 8.38 -19.54
CA THR A 26 -15.81 7.92 -20.81
C THR A 26 -14.95 6.64 -20.68
N GLY A 27 -14.85 6.04 -19.50
CA GLY A 27 -14.04 4.84 -19.24
C GLY A 27 -12.90 5.06 -18.23
N ILE A 28 -11.93 4.15 -18.23
CA ILE A 28 -10.77 4.17 -17.32
C ILE A 28 -9.63 4.99 -17.96
N SER A 29 -8.88 5.73 -17.14
CA SER A 29 -7.67 6.44 -17.57
C SER A 29 -6.66 5.52 -18.28
N SER A 30 -6.08 5.98 -19.40
CA SER A 30 -5.01 5.26 -20.12
C SER A 30 -3.65 5.35 -19.43
N PHE A 31 -3.51 6.22 -18.43
CA PHE A 31 -2.30 6.40 -17.61
C PHE A 31 -2.65 6.15 -16.14
N SER A 32 -1.71 5.59 -15.38
CA SER A 32 -1.83 5.50 -13.91
C SER A 32 -1.87 6.90 -13.32
N ASN A 33 -2.93 7.21 -12.57
CA ASN A 33 -3.10 8.48 -11.86
C ASN A 33 -2.24 8.54 -10.58
N TRP A 34 -1.88 7.37 -10.05
CA TRP A 34 -0.95 7.21 -8.93
C TRP A 34 -0.27 5.84 -9.03
N SER A 35 0.96 5.73 -8.50
CA SER A 35 1.67 4.45 -8.34
C SER A 35 2.61 4.48 -7.15
N ALA A 36 2.96 3.29 -6.64
CA ALA A 36 4.00 3.08 -5.64
C ALA A 36 4.74 1.77 -5.90
N GLU A 37 5.97 1.66 -5.40
CA GLU A 37 6.92 0.57 -5.64
C GLU A 37 7.49 0.07 -4.30
N GLY A 38 7.88 -1.21 -4.23
CA GLY A 38 8.39 -1.84 -3.01
C GLY A 38 9.69 -1.22 -2.47
N ASN A 39 10.56 -0.71 -3.34
CA ASN A 39 11.87 -0.13 -2.98
C ASN A 39 12.75 -1.09 -2.15
N GLN A 40 12.53 -2.40 -2.32
CA GLN A 40 13.20 -3.48 -1.59
C GLN A 40 13.08 -4.77 -2.39
N ALA A 41 14.19 -5.46 -2.63
CA ALA A 41 14.19 -6.69 -3.40
C ALA A 41 13.34 -7.79 -2.73
N ILE A 42 12.74 -8.64 -3.56
CA ILE A 42 11.85 -9.78 -3.24
C ILE A 42 10.60 -9.47 -2.41
N ALA A 43 10.37 -8.23 -1.98
CA ALA A 43 9.27 -7.84 -1.10
C ALA A 43 7.85 -8.13 -1.66
N ARG A 44 7.72 -8.16 -3.00
CA ARG A 44 6.47 -8.36 -3.75
C ARG A 44 5.34 -7.41 -3.32
N PHE A 45 5.65 -6.13 -3.24
CA PHE A 45 4.69 -5.07 -3.01
C PHE A 45 3.59 -5.10 -4.09
N GLY A 46 2.32 -5.11 -3.66
CA GLY A 46 1.19 -5.31 -4.56
C GLY A 46 0.78 -6.77 -4.77
N GLN A 47 1.35 -7.74 -4.03
CA GLN A 47 0.90 -9.14 -4.06
C GLN A 47 -0.58 -9.29 -3.64
N SER A 48 -1.07 -8.38 -2.81
CA SER A 48 -2.49 -8.15 -2.56
C SER A 48 -2.78 -6.65 -2.54
N VAL A 49 -3.93 -6.25 -3.09
CA VAL A 49 -4.42 -4.86 -3.11
C VAL A 49 -5.92 -4.84 -2.85
N SER A 50 -6.40 -3.88 -2.06
CA SER A 50 -7.83 -3.66 -1.83
C SER A 50 -8.12 -2.21 -1.45
N THR A 51 -9.35 -1.76 -1.67
CA THR A 51 -9.90 -0.64 -0.89
C THR A 51 -10.05 -1.06 0.58
N ALA A 52 -9.73 -0.20 1.52
CA ALA A 52 -9.86 -0.46 2.96
C ALA A 52 -11.16 0.11 3.57
N GLY A 53 -11.91 0.91 2.81
CA GLY A 53 -12.95 1.81 3.33
C GLY A 53 -12.37 3.18 3.64
N ASP A 54 -13.15 4.05 4.29
CA ASP A 54 -12.65 5.28 4.90
C ASP A 54 -12.16 4.92 6.32
N LEU A 55 -10.84 4.93 6.56
CA LEU A 55 -10.24 4.60 7.85
C LEU A 55 -9.96 5.84 8.72
N ASN A 56 -9.87 7.03 8.12
CA ASN A 56 -9.45 8.26 8.81
C ASN A 56 -10.62 9.22 9.12
N GLY A 57 -11.79 9.01 8.51
CA GLY A 57 -13.01 9.81 8.65
C GLY A 57 -13.11 11.04 7.73
N ASP A 58 -12.32 11.14 6.66
CA ASP A 58 -12.29 12.29 5.75
C ASP A 58 -13.31 12.22 4.59
N GLY A 59 -14.01 11.09 4.44
CA GLY A 59 -15.03 10.87 3.42
C GLY A 59 -14.52 10.22 2.13
N PHE A 60 -13.23 9.91 2.02
CA PHE A 60 -12.64 9.22 0.87
C PHE A 60 -12.26 7.77 1.21
N SER A 61 -12.22 6.89 0.20
CA SER A 61 -11.85 5.49 0.41
C SER A 61 -10.34 5.28 0.25
N ASP A 62 -9.75 4.70 1.29
CA ASP A 62 -8.33 4.37 1.39
C ASP A 62 -7.98 3.07 0.67
N VAL A 63 -6.67 2.86 0.46
CA VAL A 63 -6.12 1.66 -0.17
C VAL A 63 -5.16 0.96 0.78
N ILE A 64 -5.29 -0.37 0.87
CA ILE A 64 -4.35 -1.25 1.57
C ILE A 64 -3.61 -2.15 0.56
N ILE A 65 -2.29 -2.26 0.74
CA ILE A 65 -1.37 -2.99 -0.14
C ILE A 65 -0.52 -3.94 0.71
N GLY A 66 -0.45 -5.22 0.33
CA GLY A 66 0.41 -6.22 0.96
C GLY A 66 1.76 -6.38 0.23
N ALA A 67 2.82 -6.56 1.02
CA ALA A 67 4.15 -6.97 0.59
C ALA A 67 4.63 -8.11 1.52
N PRO A 68 4.35 -9.38 1.20
CA PRO A 68 4.45 -10.50 2.16
C PRO A 68 5.89 -10.91 2.50
N PHE A 69 6.88 -10.38 1.78
CA PHE A 69 8.31 -10.67 2.00
C PHE A 69 9.10 -9.41 2.38
N TYR A 70 8.41 -8.33 2.76
CA TYR A 70 9.04 -7.06 3.13
C TYR A 70 9.75 -7.16 4.50
N ASP A 71 11.06 -6.88 4.51
CA ASP A 71 11.91 -6.79 5.69
C ASP A 71 11.71 -5.44 6.40
N SER A 72 11.40 -5.45 7.70
CA SER A 72 11.16 -4.24 8.52
C SER A 72 11.84 -4.28 9.90
N GLY A 73 12.82 -5.17 10.08
CA GLY A 73 13.52 -5.40 11.35
C GLY A 73 13.74 -6.87 11.69
N GLN A 74 13.04 -7.77 11.00
CA GLN A 74 13.41 -9.18 10.81
C GLN A 74 13.71 -9.41 9.31
N ALA A 75 13.64 -10.66 8.87
CA ALA A 75 13.67 -11.02 7.46
C ALA A 75 12.35 -11.68 7.09
N ASN A 76 11.68 -11.17 6.05
CA ASN A 76 10.45 -11.68 5.46
C ASN A 76 9.28 -11.76 6.46
N GLU A 77 9.21 -10.85 7.45
CA GLU A 77 8.02 -10.73 8.31
C GLU A 77 6.79 -10.24 7.54
N GLY A 78 7.02 -9.50 6.45
CA GLY A 78 5.98 -8.92 5.62
C GLY A 78 5.38 -7.65 6.19
N ALA A 79 4.83 -6.82 5.29
CA ALA A 79 4.21 -5.54 5.64
C ALA A 79 2.87 -5.34 4.93
N ALA A 80 2.01 -4.56 5.58
CA ALA A 80 0.79 -4.02 4.99
C ALA A 80 0.86 -2.49 5.05
N PHE A 81 0.69 -1.84 3.90
CA PHE A 81 0.79 -0.41 3.73
C PHE A 81 -0.60 0.18 3.49
N VAL A 82 -0.98 1.17 4.30
CA VAL A 82 -2.20 1.96 4.10
C VAL A 82 -1.82 3.29 3.46
N TYR A 83 -2.55 3.66 2.42
CA TYR A 83 -2.45 4.93 1.71
C TYR A 83 -3.83 5.60 1.70
N PHE A 84 -3.89 6.82 2.24
CA PHE A 84 -5.17 7.52 2.42
C PHE A 84 -5.72 8.10 1.12
N GLY A 85 -7.05 8.11 1.00
CA GLY A 85 -7.77 8.81 -0.06
C GLY A 85 -7.68 10.34 0.06
N SER A 86 -8.23 11.04 -0.94
CA SER A 86 -8.56 12.47 -0.88
C SER A 86 -9.36 12.89 -2.11
N ALA A 87 -9.87 14.12 -2.10
CA ALA A 87 -10.46 14.80 -3.27
C ALA A 87 -9.53 14.88 -4.50
N THR A 88 -8.21 14.74 -4.31
CA THR A 88 -7.19 14.76 -5.38
C THR A 88 -6.65 13.39 -5.77
N GLY A 89 -7.18 12.30 -5.20
CA GLY A 89 -6.65 10.94 -5.34
C GLY A 89 -5.84 10.50 -4.11
N ILE A 90 -4.99 9.49 -4.25
CA ILE A 90 -4.26 8.91 -3.12
C ILE A 90 -3.18 9.87 -2.62
N VAL A 91 -3.17 10.12 -1.31
CA VAL A 91 -2.17 10.95 -0.63
C VAL A 91 -1.04 10.07 -0.11
N VAL A 92 0.21 10.48 -0.36
CA VAL A 92 1.40 9.82 0.21
C VAL A 92 1.57 10.23 1.68
N ARG A 93 0.68 9.72 2.52
CA ARG A 93 0.76 9.71 3.99
C ARG A 93 0.74 8.26 4.45
N MET A 94 1.91 7.62 4.39
CA MET A 94 2.11 6.27 4.91
C MET A 94 2.03 6.28 6.44
N THR A 95 1.14 5.47 7.03
CA THR A 95 1.13 5.18 8.48
C THR A 95 1.49 3.71 8.72
N VAL A 96 2.75 3.44 9.11
CA VAL A 96 3.34 2.09 9.26
C VAL A 96 3.37 1.58 10.70
N SER A 97 3.24 0.24 10.90
CA SER A 97 3.87 -0.69 11.92
C SER A 97 3.18 -2.10 11.92
N CYS A 98 3.50 -3.06 12.83
CA CYS A 98 2.68 -4.28 13.15
C CYS A 98 2.99 -4.88 14.57
N TRP A 99 2.13 -5.35 15.51
CA TRP A 99 0.71 -5.17 15.92
C TRP A 99 0.53 -5.47 17.45
N LYS A 100 -0.30 -4.73 18.23
CA LYS A 100 0.03 -4.24 19.63
C LYS A 100 -0.18 -5.13 20.89
N ASP A 101 0.68 -4.90 21.90
CA ASP A 101 0.85 -5.59 23.20
C ASP A 101 1.19 -4.66 24.42
N ARG A 102 1.00 -5.22 25.65
CA ARG A 102 1.21 -4.60 26.98
C ARG A 102 2.60 -4.84 27.63
N THR A 103 3.48 -5.65 27.04
CA THR A 103 4.87 -5.85 27.52
C THR A 103 5.85 -4.80 26.98
N GLY A 104 5.46 -4.09 25.91
CA GLY A 104 6.25 -3.02 25.30
C GLY A 104 6.73 -3.33 23.89
N SER A 105 6.37 -4.49 23.34
CA SER A 105 6.76 -4.93 22.00
C SER A 105 6.20 -3.97 20.91
N ALA A 106 6.92 -3.83 19.79
CA ALA A 106 6.87 -2.66 18.90
C ALA A 106 5.91 -2.81 17.70
N HIS A 107 4.87 -1.96 17.64
CA HIS A 107 3.57 -2.40 17.11
C HIS A 107 2.58 -1.27 16.69
N ASN A 108 1.33 -1.63 16.29
CA ASN A 108 0.47 -0.91 15.31
C ASN A 108 -1.05 -0.87 15.54
N LEU A 109 -1.72 -0.20 14.58
CA LEU A 109 -3.12 0.19 14.36
C LEU A 109 -3.46 1.45 15.12
N ASP A 110 -3.53 2.56 14.35
CA ASP A 110 -4.15 3.84 14.70
C ASP A 110 -4.25 4.12 16.21
N SER A 111 -3.14 4.57 16.79
CA SER A 111 -3.05 4.84 18.22
C SER A 111 -3.79 6.13 18.57
N ARG A 112 -5.08 5.97 18.88
CA ARG A 112 -5.98 6.95 19.51
C ARG A 112 -5.33 7.75 20.65
#